data_AF-A0AA38J5M3-F1
#
_entry.id   AF-A0AA38J5M3-F1
#
_cell.length_a   1.000
_cell.length_b   1.000
_cell.length_c   1.000
_cell.angle_alpha   90.00
_cell.angle_beta   90.00
_cell.angle_gamma   90.00
#
_symmetry.space_group_name_H-M   'P 1'
#
loop_
_entity.id
_entity.type
_entity.pdbx_description
1 polymer ?
#
loop_
_entity_poly.entity_id
_entity_poly.type
_entity_poly.pdbx_seq_one_letter_code
_entity_poly.pdbx_strand_id
1 'polypeptide(L)'
;MPFVQRVVEPKYLSRTSLWDEDGRPLVSDDELEAVTNNTLSNALRQLASLVLVADDIFLELGDQLKEINKRSEGLRAKIEAVEGRVAAYDPKKVTVRKCFCTAVSGRASTARVALKYLQVYAEAGAAWGGGARAPRLAGFLRVNKDYRVCFDELRVCEWYFRSVVL
;
A
#
# COMPACT_ATOMS: atom_id res chain seq x y z
N MET A 1 24.96 57.17 -21.96
CA MET A 1 23.61 57.56 -22.41
C MET A 1 22.72 57.58 -21.16
N PRO A 2 22.12 58.72 -20.76
CA PRO A 2 21.27 58.73 -19.56
C PRO A 2 19.96 57.98 -19.82
N PHE A 3 19.58 57.10 -18.90
CA PHE A 3 18.37 56.30 -19.02
C PHE A 3 17.13 57.14 -18.74
N VAL A 4 16.07 56.93 -19.53
CA VAL A 4 14.76 57.57 -19.31
C VAL A 4 14.16 56.99 -18.03
N GLN A 5 14.10 57.81 -16.98
CA GLN A 5 13.39 57.47 -15.76
C GLN A 5 11.88 57.50 -16.05
N ARG A 6 11.22 56.35 -15.92
CA ARG A 6 9.76 56.24 -15.98
C ARG A 6 9.24 56.18 -14.56
N VAL A 7 8.65 57.28 -14.08
CA VAL A 7 7.90 57.26 -12.82
C VAL A 7 6.53 56.66 -13.13
N VAL A 8 6.17 55.58 -12.41
CA VAL A 8 4.89 54.89 -12.57
C VAL A 8 4.07 55.15 -11.32
N GLU A 9 2.91 55.77 -11.49
CA GLU A 9 1.97 56.04 -10.41
C GLU A 9 0.79 55.06 -10.46
N PRO A 10 0.32 54.56 -9.30
CA PRO A 10 -0.83 53.68 -9.24
C PRO A 10 -2.11 54.43 -9.66
N LYS A 11 -2.91 53.81 -10.54
CA LYS A 11 -4.21 54.37 -10.99
C LYS A 11 -5.41 53.82 -10.22
N TYR A 12 -5.30 52.59 -9.73
CA TYR A 12 -6.38 51.86 -9.08
C TYR A 12 -5.90 51.20 -7.78
N LEU A 13 -6.75 51.22 -6.76
CA LEU A 13 -6.54 50.56 -5.47
C LEU A 13 -7.83 49.83 -5.09
N SER A 14 -7.76 48.53 -4.76
CA SER A 14 -8.94 47.74 -4.35
C SER A 14 -10.14 47.82 -5.31
N ARG A 15 -9.87 47.95 -6.62
CA ARG A 15 -10.85 48.13 -7.71
C ARG A 15 -11.53 49.52 -7.76
N THR A 16 -11.05 50.49 -6.99
CA THR A 16 -11.48 51.90 -7.01
C THR A 16 -10.42 52.77 -7.69
N SER A 17 -10.82 53.77 -8.48
CA SER A 17 -9.88 54.74 -9.07
C SER A 17 -9.35 55.70 -8.01
N LEU A 18 -8.04 55.97 -8.02
CA LEU A 18 -7.41 56.93 -7.12
C LEU A 18 -7.56 58.38 -7.59
N TRP A 19 -7.92 58.55 -8.86
CA TRP A 19 -7.99 59.81 -9.57
C TRP A 19 -9.39 60.01 -10.12
N ASP A 20 -9.87 61.25 -10.10
CA ASP A 20 -11.08 61.69 -10.80
C ASP A 20 -10.80 61.93 -12.30
N GLU A 21 -11.85 62.07 -13.11
CA GLU A 21 -11.75 62.35 -14.56
C GLU A 21 -10.98 63.66 -14.86
N ASP A 22 -11.02 64.61 -13.91
CA ASP A 22 -10.28 65.89 -13.94
C ASP A 22 -8.82 65.78 -13.41
N GLY A 23 -8.34 64.58 -13.10
CA GLY A 23 -6.97 64.33 -12.63
C GLY A 23 -6.69 64.73 -11.17
N ARG A 24 -7.74 64.96 -10.37
CA ARG A 24 -7.61 65.27 -8.94
C ARG A 24 -7.54 63.97 -8.13
N PRO A 25 -6.68 63.90 -7.09
CA PRO A 25 -6.67 62.75 -6.20
C PRO A 25 -7.99 62.70 -5.44
N LEU A 26 -8.73 61.60 -5.58
CA LEU A 26 -9.99 61.36 -4.90
C LEU A 26 -9.78 60.88 -3.46
N VAL A 27 -8.58 60.35 -3.20
CA VAL A 27 -8.20 59.68 -1.96
C VAL A 27 -7.41 60.63 -1.08
N SER A 28 -7.74 60.64 0.21
CA SER A 28 -7.08 61.47 1.23
C SER A 28 -5.76 60.83 1.70
N ASP A 29 -4.82 61.65 2.18
CA ASP A 29 -3.40 61.26 2.39
C ASP A 29 -3.18 60.06 3.34
N ASP A 30 -4.18 59.64 4.13
CA ASP A 30 -4.10 58.51 5.09
C ASP A 30 -4.81 57.22 4.62
N GLU A 31 -5.69 57.29 3.62
CA GLU A 31 -6.48 56.13 3.17
C GLU A 31 -5.60 55.07 2.49
N LEU A 32 -4.54 55.50 1.82
CA LEU A 32 -3.57 54.60 1.20
C LEU A 32 -2.76 53.82 2.26
N GLU A 33 -2.37 54.48 3.35
CA GLU A 33 -1.70 53.82 4.48
C GLU A 33 -2.64 52.83 5.16
N ALA A 34 -3.91 53.19 5.36
CA ALA A 34 -4.90 52.30 5.93
C ALA A 34 -5.14 51.04 5.08
N VAL A 35 -5.27 51.18 3.76
CA VAL A 35 -5.48 50.03 2.85
C VAL A 35 -4.23 49.15 2.76
N THR A 36 -3.04 49.73 2.70
CA THR A 36 -1.79 48.95 2.67
C THR A 36 -1.59 48.17 3.98
N ASN A 37 -1.83 48.79 5.13
CA ASN A 37 -1.77 48.11 6.43
C ASN A 37 -2.83 47.01 6.56
N ASN A 38 -4.05 47.24 6.07
CA ASN A 38 -5.11 46.22 6.03
C ASN A 38 -4.73 45.05 5.12
N THR A 39 -4.19 45.33 3.94
CA THR A 39 -3.73 44.32 2.98
C THR A 39 -2.60 43.48 3.58
N LEU A 40 -1.63 44.12 4.23
CA LEU A 40 -0.53 43.44 4.93
C LEU A 40 -1.06 42.56 6.07
N SER A 41 -1.94 43.10 6.91
CA SER A 41 -2.54 42.35 8.03
C SER A 41 -3.33 41.13 7.54
N ASN A 42 -4.05 41.25 6.43
CA ASN A 42 -4.77 40.13 5.83
C ASN A 42 -3.82 39.10 5.23
N ALA A 43 -2.74 39.52 4.56
CA ALA A 43 -1.71 38.60 4.08
C ALA A 43 -1.06 37.83 5.23
N LEU A 44 -0.73 38.50 6.34
CA LEU A 44 -0.20 37.85 7.53
C LEU A 44 -1.18 36.85 8.14
N ARG A 45 -2.47 37.17 8.20
CA ARG A 45 -3.52 36.22 8.65
C ARG A 45 -3.63 35.01 7.73
N GLN A 46 -3.55 35.21 6.42
CA GLN A 46 -3.56 34.11 5.45
C GLN A 46 -2.33 33.21 5.62
N LEU A 47 -1.14 33.80 5.80
CA LEU A 47 0.08 33.04 6.06
C LEU A 47 0.01 32.27 7.39
N ALA A 48 -0.51 32.89 8.45
CA ALA A 48 -0.71 32.21 9.73
C ALA A 48 -1.66 31.01 9.58
N SER A 49 -2.78 31.18 8.87
CA SER A 49 -3.70 30.08 8.57
C SER A 49 -3.04 28.97 7.77
N LEU A 50 -2.17 29.31 6.80
CA LEU A 50 -1.46 28.33 5.99
C LEU A 50 -0.48 27.51 6.85
N VAL A 51 0.25 28.17 7.75
CA VAL A 51 1.20 27.50 8.66
C VAL A 51 0.49 26.53 9.59
N LEU A 52 -0.69 26.89 10.13
CA LEU A 52 -1.47 25.98 10.97
C LEU A 52 -1.88 24.72 10.20
N VAL A 53 -2.36 24.88 8.97
CA VAL A 53 -2.73 23.73 8.12
C VAL A 53 -1.50 22.88 7.77
N ALA A 54 -0.35 23.51 7.52
CA ALA A 54 0.88 22.77 7.26
C ALA A 54 1.36 21.97 8.48
N ASP A 55 1.23 22.53 9.68
CA ASP A 55 1.55 21.83 10.93
C ASP A 55 0.67 20.59 11.12
N ASP A 56 -0.65 20.72 10.91
CA ASP A 56 -1.58 19.59 10.97
C ASP A 56 -1.17 18.45 10.02
N ILE A 57 -0.79 18.78 8.78
CA ILE A 57 -0.32 17.79 7.79
C ILE A 57 0.96 17.10 8.27
N PHE A 58 1.93 17.86 8.80
CA PHE A 58 3.19 17.28 9.26
C PHE A 58 3.01 16.42 10.52
N LEU A 59 2.08 16.76 11.40
CA LEU A 59 1.73 15.95 12.56
C LEU A 59 1.11 14.61 12.13
N GLU A 60 0.14 14.65 11.21
CA GLU A 60 -0.48 13.43 10.67
C GLU A 60 0.55 12.52 10.00
N LEU A 61 1.40 13.07 9.14
CA LEU A 61 2.49 12.33 8.50
C LEU A 61 3.46 11.75 9.52
N GLY A 62 3.80 12.50 10.57
CA GLY A 62 4.64 12.05 11.67
C GLY A 62 4.06 10.84 12.40
N ASP A 63 2.76 10.84 12.64
CA ASP A 63 2.09 9.71 13.29
C ASP A 63 1.96 8.49 12.40
N GLN A 64 1.66 8.67 11.11
CA GLN A 64 1.67 7.59 10.12
C GLN A 64 3.07 6.95 10.00
N LEU A 65 4.13 7.75 9.98
CA LEU A 65 5.51 7.26 9.95
C LEU A 65 5.86 6.46 11.22
N LYS A 66 5.42 6.91 12.41
CA LYS A 66 5.60 6.14 13.65
C LYS A 66 4.89 4.79 13.59
N GLU A 67 3.69 4.72 13.03
CA GLU A 67 2.96 3.46 12.85
C GLU A 67 3.71 2.52 11.90
N ILE A 68 4.16 3.03 10.75
CA ILE A 68 4.95 2.25 9.78
C ILE A 68 6.24 1.76 10.44
N ASN A 69 6.92 2.59 11.23
CA ASN A 69 8.12 2.18 11.93
C ASN A 69 7.86 1.03 12.92
N LYS A 70 6.81 1.13 13.76
CA LYS A 70 6.42 0.06 14.69
C LYS A 70 6.14 -1.26 13.96
N ARG A 71 5.44 -1.21 12.83
CA ARG A 71 5.15 -2.39 12.00
C ARG A 71 6.43 -2.97 11.39
N SER A 72 7.33 -2.11 10.94
CA SER A 72 8.62 -2.48 10.35
C SER A 72 9.54 -3.14 11.38
N GLU A 73 9.57 -2.63 12.62
CA GLU A 73 10.27 -3.24 13.74
C GLU A 73 9.71 -4.63 14.08
N GLY A 74 8.37 -4.76 14.14
CA GLY A 74 7.72 -6.05 14.35
C GLY A 74 8.01 -7.07 13.24
N LEU A 75 8.08 -6.62 11.98
CA LEU A 75 8.51 -7.47 10.86
C LEU A 75 9.99 -7.84 10.98
N ARG A 76 10.87 -6.89 11.34
CA ARG A 76 12.29 -7.14 11.56
C ARG A 76 12.53 -8.23 12.61
N ALA A 77 11.81 -8.17 13.73
CA ALA A 77 11.89 -9.19 14.78
C ALA A 77 11.42 -10.57 14.29
N LYS A 78 10.37 -10.63 13.45
CA LYS A 78 9.90 -11.88 12.85
C LYS A 78 10.93 -12.45 11.86
N ILE A 79 11.55 -11.59 11.05
CA ILE A 79 12.61 -11.98 10.13
C ILE A 79 13.78 -12.57 10.90
N GLU A 80 14.26 -11.89 11.94
CA GLU A 80 15.35 -12.37 12.81
C GLU A 80 15.01 -13.73 13.46
N ALA A 81 13.78 -13.90 13.95
CA ALA A 81 13.34 -15.17 14.51
C ALA A 81 13.30 -16.29 13.45
N VAL A 82 12.88 -16.00 12.22
CA VAL A 82 12.88 -16.97 11.11
C VAL A 82 14.32 -17.29 10.68
N GLU A 83 15.18 -16.30 10.54
CA GLU A 83 16.60 -16.47 10.22
C GLU A 83 17.29 -17.36 11.25
N GLY A 84 17.06 -17.13 12.54
CA GLY A 84 17.57 -18.00 13.59
C GLY A 84 17.07 -19.44 13.48
N ARG A 85 15.79 -19.64 13.16
CA ARG A 85 15.21 -20.97 12.95
C ARG A 85 15.75 -21.66 11.70
N VAL A 86 15.99 -20.92 10.62
CA VAL A 86 16.57 -21.43 9.38
C VAL A 86 18.05 -21.79 9.58
N ALA A 87 18.80 -20.97 10.30
CA ALA A 87 20.21 -21.25 10.62
C ALA A 87 20.36 -22.49 11.53
N ALA A 88 19.43 -22.69 12.47
CA ALA A 88 19.40 -23.87 13.33
C ALA A 88 18.79 -25.12 12.66
N TYR A 89 18.30 -25.00 11.43
CA TYR A 89 17.61 -26.07 10.73
C TYR A 89 18.59 -27.09 10.14
N ASP A 90 18.51 -28.35 10.58
CA ASP A 90 19.31 -29.45 10.03
C ASP A 90 18.51 -30.21 8.94
N PRO A 91 18.87 -30.07 7.66
CA PRO A 91 18.14 -30.67 6.55
C PRO A 91 18.18 -32.20 6.56
N LYS A 92 19.08 -32.83 7.32
CA LYS A 92 19.21 -34.30 7.38
C LYS A 92 18.23 -34.95 8.35
N LYS A 93 17.67 -34.20 9.31
CA LYS A 93 16.70 -34.70 10.30
C LYS A 93 15.24 -34.62 9.84
N VAL A 94 14.99 -33.98 8.71
CA VAL A 94 13.64 -33.74 8.20
C VAL A 94 13.22 -34.98 7.43
N THR A 95 12.42 -35.83 8.05
CA THR A 95 11.78 -36.95 7.36
C THR A 95 10.77 -36.40 6.37
N VAL A 96 11.10 -36.41 5.09
CA VAL A 96 10.15 -36.14 4.01
C VAL A 96 9.10 -37.25 4.05
N ARG A 97 7.88 -36.94 4.50
CA ARG A 97 6.77 -37.88 4.40
C ARG A 97 6.43 -38.04 2.92
N LYS A 98 6.93 -39.12 2.30
CA LYS A 98 6.66 -39.46 0.90
C LYS A 98 5.18 -39.75 0.58
N CYS A 99 4.31 -39.78 1.59
CA CYS A 99 2.89 -39.97 1.44
C CYS A 99 2.16 -39.28 2.59
N PHE A 100 1.28 -38.33 2.28
CA PHE A 100 0.18 -38.01 3.18
C PHE A 100 -0.89 -39.11 3.06
N CYS A 101 -0.54 -40.32 3.51
CA CYS A 101 -1.50 -41.41 3.61
C CYS A 101 -2.40 -41.14 4.81
N THR A 102 -3.49 -40.41 4.62
CA THR A 102 -4.61 -40.52 5.56
C THR A 102 -5.16 -41.94 5.45
N ALA A 103 -4.99 -42.76 6.49
CA ALA A 103 -5.66 -44.05 6.60
C ALA A 103 -7.16 -43.79 6.80
N VAL A 104 -7.90 -43.66 5.70
CA VAL A 104 -9.35 -43.47 5.74
C VAL A 104 -10.00 -44.85 5.73
N SER A 105 -10.26 -45.41 6.91
CA SER A 105 -11.09 -46.61 7.05
C SER A 105 -12.56 -46.23 6.80
N GLY A 106 -13.02 -46.36 5.56
CA GLY A 106 -14.44 -46.22 5.22
C GLY A 106 -14.70 -45.66 3.83
N ARG A 107 -15.48 -46.38 3.03
CA ARG A 107 -15.88 -46.01 1.65
C ARG A 107 -16.60 -44.66 1.53
N ALA A 108 -17.19 -44.14 2.61
CA ALA A 108 -17.93 -42.87 2.63
C ALA A 108 -17.08 -41.63 3.01
N SER A 109 -15.84 -41.84 3.44
CA SER A 109 -14.97 -40.78 3.97
C SER A 109 -13.86 -40.35 3.00
N THR A 110 -13.61 -41.13 1.95
CA THR A 110 -12.64 -40.79 0.89
C THR A 110 -13.04 -39.54 0.11
N ALA A 111 -14.33 -39.38 -0.21
CA ALA A 111 -14.86 -38.19 -0.89
C ALA A 111 -14.73 -36.93 -0.02
N ARG A 112 -14.99 -37.03 1.29
CA ARG A 112 -14.84 -35.90 2.23
C ARG A 112 -13.40 -35.47 2.41
N VAL A 113 -12.47 -36.42 2.48
CA VAL A 113 -11.03 -36.11 2.56
C VAL A 113 -10.56 -35.48 1.26
N ALA A 114 -10.92 -36.04 0.09
CA ALA A 114 -10.60 -35.46 -1.20
C ALA A 114 -11.16 -34.04 -1.37
N LEU A 115 -12.40 -33.78 -0.91
CA LEU A 115 -13.00 -32.44 -0.92
C LEU A 115 -12.27 -31.46 0.00
N LYS A 116 -11.86 -31.88 1.21
CA LYS A 116 -11.04 -31.03 2.09
C LYS A 116 -9.69 -30.69 1.48
N TYR A 117 -9.02 -31.66 0.86
CA TYR A 117 -7.75 -31.42 0.17
C TYR A 117 -7.93 -30.48 -1.03
N LEU A 118 -8.99 -30.67 -1.81
CA LEU A 118 -9.37 -29.77 -2.90
C LEU A 118 -9.60 -28.34 -2.44
N GLN A 119 -10.23 -28.18 -1.28
CA GLN A 119 -10.48 -26.87 -0.71
C GLN A 119 -9.19 -26.20 -0.26
N VAL A 120 -8.27 -26.94 0.37
CA VAL A 120 -6.93 -26.43 0.74
C VAL A 120 -6.13 -26.02 -0.51
N TYR A 121 -6.18 -26.81 -1.59
CA TYR A 121 -5.50 -26.45 -2.84
C TYR A 121 -6.18 -25.30 -3.60
N ALA A 122 -7.51 -25.16 -3.53
CA ALA A 122 -8.24 -24.04 -4.12
C ALA A 122 -7.97 -22.73 -3.36
N GLU A 123 -7.93 -22.77 -2.03
CA GLU A 123 -7.57 -21.64 -1.17
C GLU A 123 -6.09 -21.24 -1.35
N ALA A 124 -5.19 -22.23 -1.45
CA ALA A 124 -3.79 -21.98 -1.79
C ALA A 124 -3.61 -21.43 -3.21
N GLY A 125 -4.42 -21.86 -4.19
CA GLY A 125 -4.40 -21.29 -5.54
C GLY A 125 -4.89 -19.85 -5.60
N ALA A 126 -5.93 -19.51 -4.82
CA ALA A 126 -6.48 -18.16 -4.74
C ALA A 126 -5.50 -17.15 -4.11
N ALA A 127 -4.67 -17.60 -3.16
CA ALA A 127 -3.67 -16.74 -2.49
C ALA A 127 -2.47 -16.36 -3.38
N TRP A 128 -2.26 -17.03 -4.52
CA TRP A 128 -1.08 -16.84 -5.38
C TRP A 128 -1.39 -16.21 -6.76
N GLY A 129 -2.59 -15.65 -6.95
CA GLY A 129 -2.87 -14.66 -8.01
C GLY A 129 -2.74 -15.14 -9.47
N GLY A 130 -2.63 -16.44 -9.74
CA GLY A 130 -2.50 -16.99 -11.09
C GLY A 130 -3.81 -17.63 -11.56
N GLY A 131 -4.39 -17.14 -12.67
CA GLY A 131 -5.58 -17.69 -13.33
C GLY A 131 -5.38 -19.07 -14.00
N ALA A 132 -4.69 -20.00 -13.34
CA ALA A 132 -4.45 -21.35 -13.85
C ALA A 132 -5.70 -22.22 -13.62
N ARG A 133 -6.25 -22.78 -14.70
CA ARG A 133 -7.41 -23.68 -14.68
C ARG A 133 -7.04 -24.96 -13.91
N ALA A 134 -7.81 -25.29 -12.86
CA ALA A 134 -7.55 -26.42 -11.96
C ALA A 134 -7.33 -27.75 -12.75
N PRO A 135 -6.34 -28.57 -12.37
CA PRO A 135 -6.06 -29.82 -13.07
C PRO A 135 -7.17 -30.86 -12.85
N ARG A 136 -7.42 -31.72 -13.85
CA ARG A 136 -8.32 -32.88 -13.69
C ARG A 136 -7.72 -33.88 -12.70
N LEU A 137 -8.29 -33.93 -11.50
CA LEU A 137 -7.79 -34.68 -10.33
C LEU A 137 -7.78 -36.20 -10.48
N ALA A 138 -8.50 -36.72 -11.49
CA ALA A 138 -8.59 -38.15 -11.76
C ALA A 138 -7.22 -38.81 -12.02
N GLY A 139 -6.20 -38.05 -12.44
CA GLY A 139 -4.84 -38.55 -12.69
C GLY A 139 -3.90 -38.60 -11.49
N PHE A 140 -4.27 -38.00 -10.35
CA PHE A 140 -3.39 -37.82 -9.17
C PHE A 140 -3.77 -38.70 -7.97
N LEU A 141 -4.97 -39.28 -7.99
CA LEU A 141 -5.48 -40.17 -6.97
C LEU A 141 -5.28 -41.63 -7.43
N ARG A 142 -4.42 -42.37 -6.75
CA ARG A 142 -4.25 -43.81 -6.97
C ARG A 142 -4.81 -44.56 -5.75
N VAL A 143 -5.85 -45.37 -5.98
CA VAL A 143 -6.41 -46.24 -4.94
C VAL A 143 -5.63 -47.55 -4.95
N ASN A 144 -5.01 -47.91 -3.83
CA ASN A 144 -4.26 -49.16 -3.69
C ASN A 144 -5.20 -50.35 -3.38
N LYS A 145 -4.71 -51.59 -3.48
CA LYS A 145 -5.52 -52.81 -3.23
C LYS A 145 -6.13 -52.87 -1.82
N ASP A 146 -5.57 -52.13 -0.86
CA ASP A 146 -6.05 -52.01 0.52
C ASP A 146 -7.04 -50.85 0.76
N TYR A 147 -7.68 -50.32 -0.30
CA TYR A 147 -8.56 -49.14 -0.25
C TYR A 147 -7.93 -47.86 0.33
N ARG A 148 -6.60 -47.82 0.46
CA ARG A 148 -5.87 -46.59 0.78
C ARG A 148 -5.80 -45.70 -0.45
N VAL A 149 -6.23 -44.47 -0.29
CA VAL A 149 -6.11 -43.42 -1.29
C VAL A 149 -4.71 -42.83 -1.16
N CYS A 150 -3.86 -43.05 -2.17
CA CYS A 150 -2.54 -42.44 -2.26
C CYS A 150 -2.65 -41.23 -3.21
N PHE A 151 -2.19 -40.08 -2.74
CA PHE A 151 -2.03 -38.89 -3.56
C PHE A 151 -0.56 -38.80 -4.01
N ASP A 152 -0.33 -38.71 -5.32
CA ASP A 152 1.01 -38.66 -5.89
C ASP A 152 1.51 -37.20 -5.93
N GLU A 153 2.04 -36.71 -4.80
CA GLU A 153 2.53 -35.33 -4.63
C GLU A 153 3.64 -34.96 -5.61
N LEU A 154 4.45 -35.93 -6.07
CA LEU A 154 5.52 -35.70 -7.04
C LEU A 154 4.96 -35.16 -8.37
N ARG A 155 3.84 -35.72 -8.84
CA ARG A 155 3.22 -35.23 -10.07
C ARG A 155 2.56 -33.86 -9.87
N VAL A 156 2.05 -33.56 -8.68
CA VAL A 156 1.42 -32.25 -8.40
C VAL A 156 2.48 -31.16 -8.34
N CYS A 157 3.60 -31.43 -7.68
CA CYS A 157 4.77 -30.55 -7.70
C CYS A 157 5.34 -30.40 -9.12
N GLU A 158 5.45 -31.49 -9.89
CA GLU A 158 5.90 -31.45 -11.28
C GLU A 158 4.94 -30.63 -12.17
N TRP A 159 3.62 -30.79 -11.99
CA TRP A 159 2.62 -30.00 -12.69
C TRP A 159 2.67 -28.51 -12.29
N TYR A 160 2.82 -28.21 -11.01
CA TYR A 160 2.93 -26.84 -10.49
C TYR A 160 4.20 -26.16 -10.99
N PHE A 161 5.35 -26.85 -10.93
CA PHE A 161 6.61 -26.34 -11.46
C PHE A 161 6.51 -26.09 -12.97
N ARG A 162 5.87 -26.99 -13.72
CA ARG A 162 5.69 -26.89 -15.17
C ARG A 162 4.63 -25.89 -15.62
N SER A 163 3.77 -25.42 -14.71
CA SER A 163 2.70 -24.44 -15.00
C SER A 163 3.03 -23.03 -14.50
N VAL A 164 4.01 -22.87 -13.61
CA VAL A 164 4.45 -21.59 -13.05
C VAL A 164 5.79 -21.13 -13.63
N VAL A 165 6.67 -22.07 -14.04
CA VAL A 165 8.03 -21.76 -14.55
C VAL A 165 8.14 -21.80 -16.09
N LEU A 166 7.18 -22.41 -16.79
CA LEU A 166 7.08 -22.45 -18.27
C LEU A 166 5.77 -21.83 -18.72
#